data_AF-A0A7S3N1P0-F1
#
_entry.id   AF-A0A7S3N1P0-F1
#
_cell.length_a   1.000
_cell.length_b   1.000
_cell.length_c   1.000
_cell.angle_alpha   90.00
_cell.angle_beta   90.00
_cell.angle_gamma   90.00
#
_symmetry.space_group_name_H-M   'P 1'
#
loop_
_entity.id
_entity.type
_entity.pdbx_description
1 polymer ?
#
loop_
_entity_poly.entity_id
_entity_poly.type
_entity_poly.pdbx_seq_one_letter_code
_entity_poly.pdbx_strand_id
1 'polypeptide(L)'
;PKLKTKHNLEIKNKEDYEKLYELEQKYFVDMVQTVKDSGANLVLCQWGFDYEANHLLMHHGLPAVRWVGGVEIELIAIATGGRIIPRFQEISPEKLGKAGHVKEVSFGTTGEKMIVIEECSNS
;
A
#
# COMPACT_ATOMS: atom_id res chain seq x y z
N PRO A 1 6.72 -10.80 -0.46
CA PRO A 1 5.52 -11.67 -0.55
C PRO A 1 5.65 -12.91 0.34
N LYS A 2 4.87 -13.00 1.43
CA LYS A 2 4.84 -14.22 2.25
C LYS A 2 4.28 -15.37 1.42
N LEU A 3 5.14 -16.36 1.14
CA LEU A 3 4.79 -17.56 0.39
C LEU A 3 3.78 -18.38 1.22
N LYS A 4 2.62 -18.69 0.62
CA LYS A 4 1.54 -19.48 1.28
C LYS A 4 1.89 -20.95 1.46
N THR A 5 2.97 -21.42 0.83
CA THR A 5 3.51 -22.78 0.94
C THR A 5 4.78 -22.75 1.78
N LYS A 6 4.98 -23.74 2.67
CA LYS A 6 6.25 -23.92 3.39
C LYS A 6 7.37 -24.09 2.36
N HIS A 7 8.18 -23.05 2.18
CA HIS A 7 9.39 -23.11 1.40
C HIS A 7 10.56 -22.99 2.37
N ASN A 8 11.29 -24.09 2.55
CA ASN A 8 12.49 -24.09 3.38
C ASN A 8 13.61 -23.47 2.57
N LEU A 9 13.96 -22.23 2.89
CA LEU A 9 15.08 -21.54 2.30
C LEU A 9 16.32 -21.88 3.15
N GLU A 10 17.10 -22.85 2.67
CA GLU A 10 18.32 -23.30 3.36
C GLU A 10 19.46 -22.31 3.05
N ILE A 11 19.74 -21.42 3.99
CA ILE A 11 20.89 -20.52 3.93
C ILE A 11 22.11 -21.29 4.46
N LYS A 12 23.04 -21.65 3.57
CA LYS A 12 24.19 -22.51 3.91
C LYS A 12 25.46 -21.74 4.28
N ASN A 13 25.57 -20.50 3.83
CA ASN A 13 26.75 -19.66 4.02
C ASN A 13 26.35 -18.18 4.25
N LYS A 14 27.30 -17.36 4.68
CA LYS A 14 27.08 -15.93 4.95
C LYS A 14 26.77 -15.13 3.67
N GLU A 15 27.38 -15.52 2.56
CA GLU A 15 27.23 -14.87 1.25
C GLU A 15 25.80 -14.99 0.69
N ASP A 16 25.17 -16.16 0.87
CA ASP A 16 23.78 -16.39 0.47
C ASP A 16 22.82 -15.57 1.34
N TYR A 17 23.13 -15.38 2.63
CA TYR A 17 22.36 -14.50 3.51
C TYR A 17 22.39 -13.04 3.04
N GLU A 18 23.59 -12.52 2.75
CA GLU A 18 23.76 -11.13 2.28
C GLU A 18 23.06 -10.89 0.94
N LYS A 19 23.20 -11.81 -0.03
CA LYS A 19 22.48 -11.73 -1.31
C LYS A 19 20.96 -11.74 -1.13
N LEU A 20 20.44 -12.57 -0.23
CA LEU A 20 19.01 -12.67 0.01
C LEU A 20 18.46 -11.38 0.65
N TYR A 21 19.22 -10.82 1.59
CA TYR A 21 18.90 -9.52 2.18
C TYR A 21 18.86 -8.40 1.11
N GLU A 22 19.86 -8.34 0.23
CA GLU A 22 19.88 -7.36 -0.87
C GLU A 22 18.70 -7.56 -1.83
N LEU A 23 18.36 -8.80 -2.16
CA LEU A 23 17.22 -9.13 -3.01
C LEU A 23 15.88 -8.71 -2.37
N GLU A 24 15.70 -8.94 -1.07
CA GLU A 24 14.50 -8.48 -0.34
C GLU A 24 14.39 -6.96 -0.38
N GLN A 25 15.47 -6.24 -0.06
CA GLN A 25 15.48 -4.77 -0.08
C GLN A 25 15.15 -4.24 -1.48
N LYS A 26 15.81 -4.78 -2.51
CA LYS A 26 15.53 -4.39 -3.89
C LYS A 26 14.08 -4.67 -4.29
N TYR A 27 13.55 -5.83 -3.91
CA TYR A 27 12.16 -6.19 -4.20
C TYR A 27 11.17 -5.20 -3.57
N PHE A 28 11.40 -4.74 -2.34
CA PHE A 28 10.58 -3.71 -1.70
C PHE A 28 10.67 -2.37 -2.41
N VAL A 29 11.88 -1.93 -2.78
CA VAL A 29 12.08 -0.67 -3.52
C VAL A 29 11.37 -0.72 -4.87
N ASP A 30 11.53 -1.82 -5.62
CA ASP A 30 10.88 -2.01 -6.92
C ASP A 30 9.35 -1.98 -6.81
N MET A 31 8.78 -2.57 -5.75
CA MET A 31 7.33 -2.51 -5.49
C MET A 31 6.84 -1.08 -5.23
N VAL A 32 7.54 -0.33 -4.37
CA VAL A 32 7.18 1.06 -4.06
C VAL A 32 7.32 1.95 -5.30
N GLN A 33 8.38 1.73 -6.09
CA GLN A 33 8.59 2.44 -7.35
C GLN A 33 7.45 2.15 -8.34
N THR A 34 7.02 0.90 -8.47
CA THR A 34 5.87 0.52 -9.32
C THR A 34 4.59 1.28 -8.92
N VAL A 35 4.33 1.42 -7.62
CA VAL A 35 3.18 2.20 -7.13
C VAL A 35 3.33 3.67 -7.50
N LYS A 36 4.52 4.25 -7.34
CA LYS A 36 4.78 5.65 -7.69
C LYS A 36 4.65 5.92 -9.18
N ASP A 37 5.19 5.04 -10.01
CA ASP A 37 5.15 5.15 -11.48
C ASP A 37 3.73 5.01 -12.03
N SER A 38 2.83 4.34 -11.30
CA SER A 38 1.41 4.30 -11.64
C SER A 38 0.71 5.66 -11.52
N GLY A 39 1.31 6.63 -10.82
CA GLY A 39 0.74 7.95 -10.55
C GLY A 39 -0.13 8.01 -9.29
N ALA A 40 -0.13 6.97 -8.45
CA ALA A 40 -0.84 6.99 -7.18
C ALA A 40 -0.24 8.03 -6.22
N ASN A 41 -1.09 8.71 -5.45
CA ASN A 41 -0.70 9.68 -4.43
C ASN A 41 -1.02 9.23 -2.99
N LEU A 42 -1.80 8.15 -2.84
CA LEU A 42 -2.23 7.56 -1.58
C LEU A 42 -2.39 6.06 -1.77
N VAL A 43 -1.95 5.28 -0.78
CA VAL A 43 -2.11 3.82 -0.78
C VAL A 43 -3.03 3.40 0.37
N LEU A 44 -4.05 2.60 0.07
CA LEU A 44 -4.95 2.02 1.05
C LEU A 44 -4.77 0.49 1.04
N CYS A 45 -4.41 -0.09 2.18
CA CYS A 45 -4.19 -1.51 2.32
C CYS A 45 -5.16 -2.12 3.33
N GLN A 46 -5.85 -3.18 2.92
CA GLN A 46 -6.75 -3.94 3.80
C GLN A 46 -5.98 -4.61 4.95
N TRP A 47 -4.76 -5.07 4.68
CA TRP A 47 -3.90 -5.74 5.65
C TRP A 47 -2.73 -4.85 6.04
N GLY A 48 -2.10 -5.15 7.17
CA GLY A 48 -0.85 -4.52 7.58
C GLY A 48 0.31 -4.89 6.66
N PHE A 49 1.22 -3.95 6.47
CA PHE A 49 2.55 -4.16 5.92
C PHE A 49 3.61 -3.85 6.98
N ASP A 50 4.82 -4.38 6.79
CA ASP A 50 5.93 -4.22 7.73
C ASP A 50 6.37 -2.76 7.87
N TYR A 51 6.97 -2.41 9.02
CA TYR A 51 7.39 -1.04 9.33
C TYR A 51 8.39 -0.47 8.31
N GLU A 52 9.30 -1.30 7.80
CA GLU A 52 10.28 -0.91 6.79
C GLU A 52 9.61 -0.46 5.48
N ALA A 53 8.53 -1.12 5.07
CA ALA A 53 7.77 -0.72 3.90
C ALA A 53 7.07 0.64 4.12
N ASN A 54 6.63 0.93 5.34
CA ASN A 54 6.06 2.25 5.67
C ASN A 54 7.11 3.36 5.54
N HIS A 55 8.32 3.11 6.06
CA HIS A 55 9.42 4.05 5.95
C HIS A 55 9.78 4.32 4.47
N LEU A 56 9.86 3.26 3.65
CA LEU A 56 10.11 3.38 2.22
C LEU A 56 9.00 4.16 1.50
N LEU A 57 7.72 3.85 1.77
CA LEU A 57 6.59 4.58 1.19
C LEU A 57 6.64 6.07 1.56
N MET A 58 6.90 6.39 2.82
CA MET A 58 7.02 7.76 3.30
C MET A 58 8.19 8.51 2.67
N HIS A 59 9.36 7.88 2.55
CA HIS A 59 10.52 8.45 1.84
C HIS A 59 10.22 8.77 0.36
N HIS A 60 9.37 7.97 -0.27
CA HIS A 60 8.95 8.17 -1.66
C HIS A 60 7.78 9.14 -1.80
N GLY A 61 7.27 9.72 -0.70
CA GLY A 61 6.15 10.67 -0.68
C GLY A 61 4.79 10.02 -0.89
N LEU A 62 4.65 8.73 -0.58
CA LEU A 62 3.42 7.97 -0.71
C LEU A 62 2.84 7.71 0.69
N PRO A 63 1.91 8.54 1.19
CA PRO A 63 1.17 8.22 2.40
C PRO A 63 0.42 6.91 2.20
N ALA A 64 0.41 6.08 3.24
CA ALA A 64 -0.22 4.77 3.20
C ALA A 64 -1.04 4.50 4.46
N VAL A 65 -2.22 3.92 4.28
CA VAL A 65 -3.13 3.49 5.35
C VAL A 65 -3.12 1.97 5.40
N ARG A 66 -2.91 1.43 6.60
CA ARG A 66 -2.93 0.00 6.88
C ARG A 66 -4.18 -0.39 7.66
N TRP A 67 -4.60 -1.64 7.53
CA TRP A 67 -5.76 -2.21 8.25
C TRP A 67 -7.09 -1.53 7.92
N VAL A 68 -7.29 -1.17 6.65
CA VAL A 68 -8.60 -0.74 6.17
C VAL A 68 -9.54 -1.94 6.19
N GLY A 69 -10.73 -1.81 6.78
CA GLY A 69 -11.68 -2.91 6.79
C GLY A 69 -12.17 -3.28 5.39
N GLY A 70 -12.64 -4.52 5.23
CA GLY A 70 -13.04 -5.05 3.92
C GLY A 70 -14.22 -4.33 3.30
N VAL A 71 -15.18 -3.90 4.13
CA VAL A 71 -16.34 -3.14 3.65
C VAL A 71 -15.92 -1.74 3.24
N GLU A 72 -15.04 -1.10 4.01
CA GLU A 72 -14.55 0.25 3.73
C GLU A 72 -13.77 0.32 2.42
N ILE A 73 -12.89 -0.65 2.15
CA ILE A 73 -12.10 -0.64 0.89
C ILE A 73 -13.00 -0.85 -0.34
N GLU A 74 -14.06 -1.63 -0.23
CA GLU A 74 -15.07 -1.81 -1.28
C GLU A 74 -15.84 -0.52 -1.53
N LEU A 75 -16.32 0.15 -0.46
CA LEU A 75 -17.01 1.43 -0.56
C LEU A 75 -16.12 2.52 -1.20
N ILE A 76 -14.85 2.59 -0.80
CA ILE A 76 -13.89 3.54 -1.38
C ILE A 76 -13.65 3.24 -2.86
N ALA A 77 -13.51 1.97 -3.24
CA ALA A 77 -13.36 1.58 -4.64
C ALA A 77 -14.58 2.02 -5.48
N ILE A 78 -15.79 1.80 -4.98
CA ILE A 78 -17.05 2.21 -5.64
C ILE A 78 -17.14 3.74 -5.77
N ALA A 79 -16.86 4.48 -4.69
CA ALA A 79 -16.96 5.94 -4.67
C ALA A 79 -15.93 6.59 -5.59
N THR A 80 -14.68 6.12 -5.55
CA THR A 80 -13.56 6.67 -6.35
C THR A 80 -13.52 6.15 -7.78
N GLY A 81 -14.30 5.13 -8.12
CA GLY A 81 -14.26 4.43 -9.41
C GLY A 81 -13.01 3.56 -9.61
N GLY A 82 -12.20 3.37 -8.56
CA GLY A 82 -11.00 2.53 -8.59
C GLY A 82 -11.33 1.04 -8.54
N ARG A 83 -10.33 0.20 -8.80
CA ARG A 83 -10.43 -1.26 -8.63
C ARG A 83 -9.53 -1.73 -7.49
N ILE A 84 -10.01 -2.69 -6.71
CA ILE A 84 -9.20 -3.34 -5.69
C ILE A 84 -8.16 -4.22 -6.38
N ILE A 85 -6.89 -3.99 -6.08
CA ILE A 85 -5.76 -4.66 -6.75
C ILE A 85 -5.21 -5.75 -5.82
N PRO A 86 -5.25 -7.04 -6.22
CA PRO A 86 -4.77 -8.13 -5.37
C PRO A 86 -3.24 -8.32 -5.41
N ARG A 87 -2.57 -7.82 -6.47
CA ARG A 87 -1.12 -7.98 -6.70
C ARG A 87 -0.51 -6.70 -7.26
N PHE A 88 0.66 -6.31 -6.74
CA PHE A 88 1.40 -5.12 -7.17
C PHE A 88 1.73 -5.09 -8.67
N GLN A 89 1.96 -6.26 -9.28
CA GLN A 89 2.24 -6.38 -10.72
C GLN A 89 1.05 -6.01 -11.60
N GLU A 90 -0.16 -6.01 -11.05
CA GLU A 90 -1.38 -5.66 -11.77
C GLU A 90 -1.74 -4.18 -11.63
N ILE A 91 -0.88 -3.38 -10.98
CA ILE A 91 -1.08 -1.93 -10.85
C ILE A 91 -0.96 -1.29 -12.21
N SER A 92 -2.00 -0.54 -12.57
CA SER A 92 -2.02 0.28 -13.77
C SER A 92 -2.79 1.58 -13.51
N PRO A 93 -2.43 2.69 -14.19
CA PRO A 93 -3.08 3.98 -13.97
C PRO A 93 -4.60 3.94 -14.17
N GLU A 94 -5.11 3.09 -15.07
CA GLU A 94 -6.56 2.97 -15.30
C GLU A 94 -7.34 2.28 -14.16
N LYS A 95 -6.66 1.61 -13.24
CA LYS A 95 -7.29 0.97 -12.07
C LYS A 95 -7.31 1.87 -10.84
N LEU A 96 -6.61 3.00 -10.89
CA LEU A 96 -6.55 3.94 -9.77
C LEU A 96 -7.88 4.69 -9.62
N GLY A 97 -8.32 4.80 -8.36
CA GLY A 97 -9.47 5.64 -8.02
C GLY A 97 -9.12 7.12 -8.08
N LYS A 98 -10.15 7.96 -8.29
CA LYS A 98 -10.00 9.42 -8.31
C LYS A 98 -10.90 10.07 -7.25
N ALA A 99 -10.31 10.99 -6.49
CA ALA A 99 -10.95 11.84 -5.51
C ALA A 99 -10.34 13.24 -5.57
N GLY A 100 -11.12 14.28 -5.29
CA GLY A 100 -10.62 15.66 -5.28
C GLY A 100 -9.76 15.94 -4.05
N HIS A 101 -10.23 15.51 -2.87
CA HIS A 101 -9.53 15.79 -1.61
C HIS A 101 -9.44 14.58 -0.70
N VAL A 102 -8.27 14.38 -0.10
CA VAL A 102 -8.06 13.46 1.01
C VAL A 102 -7.45 14.23 2.17
N LYS A 103 -8.10 14.22 3.32
CA LYS A 103 -7.67 14.95 4.52
C LYS A 103 -7.81 14.10 5.78
N GLU A 104 -6.88 14.28 6.70
CA GLU A 104 -6.99 13.75 8.06
C GLU A 104 -7.77 14.76 8.91
N VAL A 105 -8.86 14.33 9.54
CA VAL A 105 -9.71 15.14 10.41
C VAL A 105 -9.71 14.52 11.81
N SER A 106 -9.43 15.33 12.82
CA SER A 106 -9.62 14.94 14.21
C SER A 106 -11.09 15.09 14.60
N PHE A 107 -11.70 14.04 15.14
CA PHE A 107 -13.10 14.04 15.55
C PHE A 107 -13.22 14.03 17.08
N GLY A 108 -14.08 14.91 17.61
CA GLY A 108 -14.34 15.03 19.04
C GLY A 108 -13.17 15.61 19.86
N THR A 109 -13.30 15.53 21.17
CA THR A 109 -12.27 15.98 22.14
C THR A 109 -11.27 14.89 22.50
N THR A 110 -11.49 13.66 22.04
CA THR A 110 -10.71 12.45 22.35
C THR A 110 -9.47 12.24 21.46
N GLY A 111 -9.26 13.09 20.45
CA GLY A 111 -8.06 13.01 19.59
C GLY A 111 -8.09 11.87 18.58
N GLU A 112 -9.26 11.27 18.33
CA GLU A 112 -9.44 10.26 17.30
C GLU A 112 -9.30 10.90 15.92
N LYS A 113 -8.51 10.28 15.05
CA LYS A 113 -8.23 10.78 13.71
C LYS A 113 -8.91 9.90 12.68
N MET A 114 -9.61 10.53 11.74
CA MET A 114 -10.26 9.88 10.62
C MET A 114 -9.74 10.46 9.31
N ILE A 115 -9.64 9.60 8.29
CA ILE A 115 -9.32 10.03 6.94
C ILE A 115 -10.63 10.20 6.19
N VAL A 116 -10.82 11.39 5.63
CA VAL A 116 -12.00 11.75 4.84
C VAL A 116 -11.57 11.91 3.40
N ILE A 117 -12.26 11.21 2.50
CA ILE A 117 -12.06 11.25 1.05
C ILE A 117 -13.30 11.93 0.45
N GLU A 118 -13.12 13.08 -0.18
CA GLU A 118 -14.19 13.93 -0.72
C GLU A 118 -14.03 14.12 -2.24
N GLU A 119 -15.12 14.52 -2.90
CA GLU A 119 -15.16 14.77 -4.35
C GLU A 119 -14.72 13.56 -5.17
N CYS A 120 -15.24 12.38 -4.81
CA CYS A 120 -14.98 11.16 -5.55
C CYS A 120 -15.74 11.18 -6.88
N SER A 121 -15.14 10.62 -7.93
CA SER A 121 -15.69 10.71 -9.30
C SER A 121 -17.07 10.07 -9.49
N ASN A 122 -17.51 9.21 -8.57
CA ASN A 122 -18.75 8.44 -8.65
C ASN A 122 -19.64 8.65 -7.41
N SER A 123 -19.51 9.80 -6.73
CA SER A 123 -20.25 10.14 -5.51
C SER A 123 -21.44 11.07 -5.73
#